data_AF-A0A4R5F8J4-F1
#
_entry.id   AF-A0A4R5F8J4-F1
#
_cell.length_a   1.000
_cell.length_b   1.000
_cell.length_c   1.000
_cell.angle_alpha   90.00
_cell.angle_beta   90.00
_cell.angle_gamma   90.00
#
_symmetry.space_group_name_H-M   'P 1'
#
loop_
_entity.id
_entity.type
_entity.pdbx_description
1 polymer ?
#
loop_
_entity_poly.entity_id
_entity_poly.type
_entity_poly.pdbx_seq_one_letter_code
_entity_poly.pdbx_strand_id
1 'polypeptide(L)'
;MKTLKLSIVAFLFSIVSTSVFAQSADEVISKYFTTIGGVEKLKPLKGVKMEMSINAQGMEIPVEMVQLAGGKMYVKISLQGKEITQMASDGKTIWNTNFMTMKAEKSDAETTANAILSNNDFPDALLDYKAKGYAAEFIGKETKEGTECFKIKFTKKPVTVDGVKMDDISYYYFDTENYLAIATETEIKQGPMKGQKSVSTMSDYQEVDGVFFPFSMNMGGQDMKIKKVTLNPTVADSAFAFPAQ
;
A
#
# COMPACT_ATOMS: atom_id res chain seq x y z
N MET A 1 0.72 73.45 -43.77
CA MET A 1 0.95 72.77 -42.46
C MET A 1 -0.26 71.90 -42.18
N LYS A 2 -0.14 70.57 -42.28
CA LYS A 2 -1.22 69.61 -41.98
C LYS A 2 -0.85 68.87 -40.69
N THR A 3 -1.65 69.01 -39.65
CA THR A 3 -1.49 68.32 -38.36
C THR A 3 -2.23 67.00 -38.41
N LEU A 4 -1.50 65.89 -38.42
CA LEU A 4 -2.03 64.52 -38.34
C LEU A 4 -2.23 64.18 -36.85
N LYS A 5 -3.48 63.95 -36.42
CA LYS A 5 -3.79 63.48 -35.06
C LYS A 5 -3.62 61.95 -35.03
N LEU A 6 -2.59 61.48 -34.33
CA LEU A 6 -2.34 60.07 -34.09
C LEU A 6 -3.16 59.63 -32.86
N SER A 7 -4.16 58.78 -33.07
CA SER A 7 -4.91 58.15 -31.97
C SER A 7 -4.26 56.81 -31.64
N ILE A 8 -3.63 56.71 -30.47
CA ILE A 8 -3.06 55.47 -29.94
C ILE A 8 -4.18 54.72 -29.22
N VAL A 9 -4.65 53.63 -29.82
CA VAL A 9 -5.53 52.65 -29.15
C VAL A 9 -4.62 51.71 -28.36
N ALA A 10 -4.60 51.87 -27.04
CA ALA A 10 -3.93 50.94 -26.13
C ALA A 10 -4.79 49.68 -25.98
N PHE A 11 -4.37 48.58 -26.60
CA PHE A 11 -4.99 47.27 -26.44
C PHE A 11 -4.47 46.64 -25.14
N LEU A 12 -5.27 46.75 -24.07
CA LEU A 12 -4.97 46.14 -22.77
C LEU A 12 -5.19 44.62 -22.88
N PHE A 13 -4.10 43.86 -23.07
CA PHE A 13 -4.14 42.39 -23.03
C PHE A 13 -4.30 41.94 -21.57
N SER A 14 -5.54 41.69 -21.15
CA SER A 14 -5.82 41.04 -19.86
C SER A 14 -5.38 39.58 -19.94
N ILE A 15 -4.21 39.28 -19.38
CA ILE A 15 -3.78 37.91 -19.11
C ILE A 15 -4.73 37.35 -18.06
N VAL A 16 -5.74 36.60 -18.50
CA VAL A 16 -6.53 35.74 -17.62
C VAL A 16 -5.61 34.57 -17.25
N SER A 17 -4.91 34.72 -16.14
CA SER A 17 -4.20 33.61 -15.50
C SER A 17 -5.23 32.59 -15.05
N THR A 18 -5.55 31.61 -15.89
CA THR A 18 -6.21 30.40 -15.41
C THR A 18 -5.20 29.71 -14.50
N SER A 19 -5.42 29.85 -13.19
CA SER A 19 -4.76 29.02 -12.20
C SER A 19 -5.15 27.59 -12.49
N VAL A 20 -4.36 26.89 -13.31
CA VAL A 20 -4.39 25.44 -13.34
C VAL A 20 -3.97 25.03 -11.92
N PHE A 21 -4.95 24.65 -11.10
CA PHE A 21 -4.65 24.04 -9.82
C PHE A 21 -3.86 22.76 -10.14
N ALA A 22 -2.54 22.81 -9.92
CA ALA A 22 -1.73 21.61 -9.98
C ALA A 22 -2.29 20.65 -8.94
N GLN A 23 -2.75 19.48 -9.39
CA GLN A 23 -3.23 18.41 -8.51
C GLN A 23 -2.14 18.12 -7.46
N SER A 24 -2.48 18.17 -6.17
CA SER A 24 -1.53 17.86 -5.10
C SER A 24 -1.65 16.39 -4.68
N ALA A 25 -0.58 15.82 -4.12
CA ALA A 25 -0.63 14.47 -3.55
C ALA A 25 -1.68 14.37 -2.43
N ASP A 26 -1.81 15.40 -1.59
CA ASP A 26 -2.82 15.49 -0.54
C ASP A 26 -4.24 15.37 -1.09
N GLU A 27 -4.53 16.03 -2.22
CA GLU A 27 -5.85 16.02 -2.83
C GLU A 27 -6.21 14.64 -3.37
N VAL A 28 -5.31 14.01 -4.12
CA VAL A 28 -5.52 12.65 -4.66
C VAL A 28 -5.70 11.64 -3.53
N ILE A 29 -4.85 11.68 -2.50
CA ILE A 29 -4.96 10.77 -1.34
C ILE A 29 -6.27 11.01 -0.57
N SER A 30 -6.69 12.27 -0.41
CA SER A 30 -7.97 12.61 0.23
C SER A 30 -9.17 12.09 -0.57
N LYS A 31 -9.13 12.21 -1.90
CA LYS A 31 -10.15 11.64 -2.79
C LYS A 31 -10.17 10.13 -2.75
N TYR A 32 -9.00 9.47 -2.77
CA TYR A 32 -8.87 8.03 -2.57
C TYR A 32 -9.59 7.58 -1.29
N PHE A 33 -9.29 8.20 -0.13
CA PHE A 33 -9.96 7.87 1.12
C PHE A 33 -11.46 8.10 1.07
N THR A 34 -11.92 9.16 0.38
CA THR A 34 -13.34 9.40 0.17
C THR A 34 -13.99 8.26 -0.62
N THR A 35 -13.34 7.79 -1.69
CA THR A 35 -13.82 6.69 -2.52
C THR A 35 -13.89 5.37 -1.75
N ILE A 36 -12.90 5.05 -0.92
CA ILE A 36 -12.85 3.76 -0.22
C ILE A 36 -13.65 3.68 1.08
N GLY A 37 -14.53 4.65 1.37
CA GLY A 37 -15.44 4.62 2.52
C GLY A 37 -15.23 5.71 3.56
N GLY A 38 -14.18 6.52 3.41
CA GLY A 38 -13.91 7.69 4.24
C GLY A 38 -13.04 7.40 5.45
N VAL A 39 -12.23 8.39 5.83
CA VAL A 39 -11.33 8.33 7.00
C VAL A 39 -12.06 7.95 8.30
N GLU A 40 -13.29 8.41 8.47
CA GLU A 40 -14.13 8.13 9.65
C GLU A 40 -14.44 6.63 9.85
N LYS A 41 -14.50 5.85 8.75
CA LYS A 41 -14.72 4.40 8.83
C LYS A 41 -13.41 3.61 8.94
N LEU A 42 -12.33 4.12 8.36
CA LEU A 42 -11.02 3.46 8.44
C LEU A 42 -10.36 3.65 9.81
N LYS A 43 -10.31 4.86 10.36
CA LYS A 43 -9.60 5.15 11.63
C LYS A 43 -10.01 4.27 12.82
N PRO A 44 -11.30 3.92 13.02
CA PRO A 44 -11.71 3.08 14.14
C PRO A 44 -11.35 1.59 13.98
N LEU A 45 -10.87 1.15 12.82
CA LEU A 45 -10.51 -0.24 12.60
C LEU A 45 -9.40 -0.65 13.57
N LYS A 46 -9.60 -1.79 14.21
CA LYS A 46 -8.66 -2.46 15.12
C LYS A 46 -7.96 -3.63 14.44
N GLY A 47 -8.56 -4.14 13.36
CA GLY A 47 -7.97 -5.20 12.55
C GLY A 47 -8.80 -5.57 11.34
N VAL A 48 -8.17 -6.30 10.44
CA VAL A 48 -8.77 -6.90 9.24
C VAL A 48 -8.29 -8.34 9.14
N LYS A 49 -9.23 -9.25 8.89
CA LYS A 49 -8.95 -10.62 8.47
C LYS A 49 -9.37 -10.78 7.02
N MET A 50 -8.50 -11.34 6.19
CA MET A 50 -8.77 -11.69 4.80
C MET A 50 -8.63 -13.19 4.61
N GLU A 51 -9.64 -13.81 4.03
CA GLU A 51 -9.58 -15.19 3.53
C GLU A 51 -9.45 -15.10 2.01
N MET A 52 -8.37 -15.63 1.48
CA MET A 52 -8.00 -15.49 0.07
C MET A 52 -7.48 -16.80 -0.51
N SER A 53 -7.32 -16.84 -1.82
CA SER A 53 -6.71 -17.93 -2.55
C SER A 53 -5.61 -17.42 -3.46
N ILE A 54 -4.47 -18.08 -3.42
CA ILE A 54 -3.34 -17.88 -4.33
C ILE A 54 -3.39 -18.94 -5.42
N ASN A 55 -3.15 -18.56 -6.68
CA ASN A 55 -2.91 -19.54 -7.73
C ASN A 55 -1.41 -19.81 -7.87
N ALA A 56 -0.99 -21.04 -7.56
CA ALA A 56 0.38 -21.50 -7.77
C ALA A 56 0.37 -22.69 -8.75
N GLN A 57 0.85 -22.45 -9.98
CA GLN A 57 0.91 -23.48 -11.04
C GLN A 57 -0.44 -24.19 -11.29
N GLY A 58 -1.55 -23.45 -11.25
CA GLY A 58 -2.89 -24.01 -11.43
C GLY A 58 -3.51 -24.64 -10.18
N MET A 59 -2.77 -24.74 -9.08
CA MET A 59 -3.29 -25.14 -7.78
C MET A 59 -3.78 -23.91 -7.00
N GLU A 60 -5.00 -23.98 -6.48
CA GLU A 60 -5.54 -22.96 -5.59
C GLU A 60 -5.14 -23.24 -4.15
N ILE A 61 -4.34 -22.36 -3.55
CA ILE A 61 -3.83 -22.49 -2.19
C ILE A 61 -4.58 -21.51 -1.29
N PRO A 62 -5.36 -21.99 -0.30
CA PRO A 62 -6.03 -21.13 0.66
C PRO A 62 -5.03 -20.41 1.56
N VAL A 63 -5.28 -19.11 1.76
CA VAL A 63 -4.50 -18.26 2.64
C VAL A 63 -5.43 -17.46 3.55
N GLU A 64 -5.09 -17.41 4.82
CA GLU A 64 -5.69 -16.50 5.79
C GLU A 64 -4.64 -15.46 6.19
N MET A 65 -5.00 -14.18 6.05
CA MET A 65 -4.19 -13.06 6.53
C MET A 65 -4.94 -12.34 7.63
N VAL A 66 -4.24 -12.02 8.73
CA VAL A 66 -4.76 -11.13 9.76
C VAL A 66 -3.77 -10.01 9.97
N GLN A 67 -4.27 -8.78 10.05
CA GLN A 67 -3.52 -7.61 10.45
C GLN A 67 -4.34 -6.83 11.48
N LEU A 68 -3.74 -6.53 12.63
CA LEU A 68 -4.31 -5.69 13.67
C LEU A 68 -3.47 -4.43 13.86
N ALA A 69 -4.06 -3.41 14.47
CA ALA A 69 -3.34 -2.21 14.89
C ALA A 69 -2.17 -2.57 15.82
N GLY A 70 -1.08 -1.80 15.74
CA GLY A 70 0.12 -2.00 16.57
C GLY A 70 1.09 -3.07 16.06
N GLY A 71 0.99 -3.44 14.77
CA GLY A 71 1.94 -4.33 14.11
C GLY A 71 1.73 -5.83 14.35
N LYS A 72 0.59 -6.22 14.93
CA LYS A 72 0.23 -7.64 15.07
C LYS A 72 -0.30 -8.16 13.74
N MET A 73 0.29 -9.22 13.21
CA MET A 73 -0.17 -9.81 11.95
C MET A 73 0.29 -11.26 11.79
N TYR A 74 -0.34 -11.99 10.88
CA TYR A 74 0.19 -13.25 10.35
C TYR A 74 -0.37 -13.52 8.95
N VAL A 75 0.32 -14.41 8.23
CA VAL A 75 -0.18 -15.06 7.02
C VAL A 75 -0.13 -16.57 7.25
N LYS A 76 -1.26 -17.25 7.15
CA LYS A 76 -1.37 -18.71 7.23
C LYS A 76 -1.68 -19.27 5.85
N ILE A 77 -0.81 -20.15 5.38
CA ILE A 77 -0.91 -20.83 4.09
C ILE A 77 -1.31 -22.27 4.35
N SER A 78 -2.40 -22.73 3.73
CA SER A 78 -2.87 -24.11 3.84
C SER A 78 -2.40 -24.93 2.64
N LEU A 79 -1.36 -25.75 2.81
CA LEU A 79 -0.78 -26.57 1.75
C LEU A 79 -0.88 -28.06 2.11
N GLN A 80 -1.59 -28.85 1.30
CA GLN A 80 -1.74 -30.30 1.48
C GLN A 80 -2.20 -30.71 2.90
N GLY A 81 -3.14 -29.95 3.49
CA GLY A 81 -3.65 -30.19 4.84
C GLY A 81 -2.72 -29.77 5.97
N LYS A 82 -1.57 -29.14 5.68
CA LYS A 82 -0.68 -28.51 6.67
C LYS A 82 -0.85 -27.01 6.67
N GLU A 83 -0.80 -26.40 7.84
CA GLU A 83 -0.75 -24.95 7.99
C GLU A 83 0.71 -24.49 8.12
N ILE A 84 1.07 -23.51 7.29
CA ILE A 84 2.38 -22.86 7.30
C ILE A 84 2.15 -21.41 7.68
N THR A 85 2.71 -20.98 8.82
CA THR A 85 2.60 -19.59 9.26
C THR A 85 3.81 -18.79 8.78
N GLN A 86 3.58 -17.66 8.14
CA GLN A 86 4.57 -16.72 7.63
C GLN A 86 4.26 -15.31 8.16
N MET A 87 5.30 -14.48 8.25
CA MET A 87 5.24 -13.07 8.66
C MET A 87 4.45 -12.84 9.95
N ALA A 88 4.49 -13.82 10.87
CA ALA A 88 3.77 -13.69 12.13
C ALA A 88 4.53 -12.72 13.04
N SER A 89 3.80 -11.74 13.57
CA SER A 89 4.34 -10.65 14.36
C SER A 89 3.43 -10.33 15.52
N ASP A 90 4.00 -10.21 16.72
CA ASP A 90 3.34 -9.65 17.92
C ASP A 90 3.54 -8.12 18.06
N GLY A 91 4.14 -7.49 17.04
CA GLY A 91 4.56 -6.09 17.02
C GLY A 91 6.00 -5.86 17.48
N LYS A 92 6.70 -6.89 17.98
CA LYS A 92 8.09 -6.83 18.45
C LYS A 92 8.98 -7.93 17.90
N THR A 93 8.43 -9.13 17.74
CA THR A 93 9.11 -10.31 17.21
C THR A 93 8.45 -10.69 15.91
N ILE A 94 9.25 -11.03 14.90
CA ILE A 94 8.73 -11.64 13.67
C ILE A 94 9.25 -13.06 13.55
N TRP A 95 8.40 -13.96 13.07
CA TRP A 95 8.76 -15.34 12.83
C TRP A 95 8.02 -15.94 11.65
N ASN A 96 8.60 -17.01 11.12
CA ASN A 96 8.12 -17.75 9.98
C ASN A 96 8.25 -19.25 10.25
N THR A 97 7.52 -20.06 9.51
CA THR A 97 7.71 -21.51 9.48
C THR A 97 8.71 -21.84 8.37
N ASN A 98 9.80 -22.51 8.71
CA ASN A 98 10.76 -23.00 7.73
C ASN A 98 10.12 -24.13 6.90
N PHE A 99 10.06 -23.97 5.57
CA PHE A 99 9.38 -24.93 4.70
C PHE A 99 10.04 -26.31 4.66
N MET A 100 11.34 -26.40 4.93
CA MET A 100 12.09 -27.67 4.90
C MET A 100 11.95 -28.43 6.22
N THR A 101 12.10 -27.72 7.34
CA THR A 101 12.09 -28.34 8.67
C THR A 101 10.70 -28.36 9.32
N MET A 102 9.77 -27.57 8.78
CA MET A 102 8.44 -27.30 9.35
C MET A 102 8.47 -26.75 10.77
N LYS A 103 9.57 -26.08 11.17
CA LYS A 103 9.74 -25.46 12.49
C LYS A 103 9.60 -23.95 12.42
N ALA A 104 9.15 -23.34 13.51
CA ALA A 104 9.12 -21.90 13.65
C ALA A 104 10.53 -21.33 13.87
N GLU A 105 10.86 -20.29 13.12
CA GLU A 105 12.15 -19.60 13.14
C GLU A 105 11.90 -18.09 13.23
N LYS A 106 12.59 -17.43 14.16
CA LYS A 106 12.54 -15.97 14.26
C LYS A 106 13.28 -15.35 13.06
N SER A 107 12.74 -14.26 12.54
CA SER A 107 13.47 -13.39 11.62
C SER A 107 14.68 -12.78 12.30
N ASP A 108 15.67 -12.39 11.51
CA ASP A 108 16.84 -11.67 12.00
C ASP A 108 16.46 -10.28 12.55
N ALA A 109 17.43 -9.66 13.24
CA ALA A 109 17.23 -8.37 13.91
C ALA A 109 16.97 -7.21 12.92
N GLU A 110 17.57 -7.24 11.72
CA GLU A 110 17.38 -6.18 10.72
C GLU A 110 15.97 -6.24 10.13
N THR A 111 15.54 -7.43 9.70
CA THR A 111 14.18 -7.70 9.22
C THR A 111 13.14 -7.28 10.27
N THR A 112 13.38 -7.65 11.53
CA THR A 112 12.48 -7.30 12.63
C THR A 112 12.43 -5.78 12.86
N ALA A 113 13.58 -5.11 12.90
CA ALA A 113 13.65 -3.66 13.09
C ALA A 113 12.97 -2.90 11.95
N ASN A 114 13.14 -3.33 10.70
CA ASN A 114 12.51 -2.71 9.54
C ASN A 114 10.98 -2.81 9.58
N ALA A 115 10.43 -3.98 9.93
CA ALA A 115 8.98 -4.14 10.00
C ALA A 115 8.35 -3.30 11.12
N ILE A 116 9.02 -3.16 12.27
CA ILE A 116 8.56 -2.33 13.39
C ILE A 116 8.35 -0.87 12.95
N LEU A 117 9.12 -0.36 11.98
CA LEU A 117 8.91 0.98 11.42
C LEU A 117 7.50 1.19 10.85
N SER A 118 6.87 0.12 10.38
CA SER A 118 5.55 0.10 9.74
C SER A 118 4.42 -0.32 10.68
N ASN A 119 4.66 -0.51 11.99
CA ASN A 119 3.63 -0.95 12.94
C ASN A 119 2.42 -0.01 13.04
N ASN A 120 2.60 1.26 12.70
CA ASN A 120 1.56 2.29 12.69
C ASN A 120 0.97 2.52 11.29
N ASP A 121 1.30 1.69 10.31
CA ASP A 121 0.79 1.83 8.95
C ASP A 121 -0.66 1.33 8.86
N PHE A 122 -1.12 0.43 9.72
CA PHE A 122 -2.52 -0.02 9.74
C PHE A 122 -3.49 1.13 10.09
N PRO A 123 -4.67 1.24 9.43
CA PRO A 123 -5.18 0.38 8.35
C PRO A 123 -4.63 0.69 6.95
N ASP A 124 -4.04 1.86 6.74
CA ASP A 124 -3.43 2.27 5.48
C ASP A 124 -2.24 3.22 5.75
N ALA A 125 -1.09 2.97 5.13
CA ALA A 125 0.12 3.75 5.34
C ALA A 125 -0.04 5.23 4.92
N LEU A 126 -0.90 5.50 3.93
CA LEU A 126 -1.24 6.84 3.45
C LEU A 126 -2.10 7.61 4.47
N LEU A 127 -2.75 6.93 5.41
CA LEU A 127 -3.61 7.58 6.39
C LEU A 127 -2.75 8.34 7.41
N ASP A 128 -3.04 9.62 7.62
CA ASP A 128 -2.29 10.52 8.51
C ASP A 128 -0.76 10.47 8.27
N TYR A 129 -0.33 10.23 7.03
CA TYR A 129 1.07 9.93 6.70
C TYR A 129 2.07 10.99 7.18
N LYS A 130 1.69 12.27 7.16
CA LYS A 130 2.51 13.38 7.68
C LYS A 130 2.79 13.23 9.18
N ALA A 131 1.79 12.82 9.97
CA ALA A 131 1.94 12.59 11.41
C ALA A 131 2.85 11.38 11.70
N LYS A 132 2.96 10.43 10.77
CA LYS A 132 3.88 9.29 10.84
C LYS A 132 5.32 9.66 10.45
N GLY A 133 5.54 10.88 9.96
CA GLY A 133 6.83 11.35 9.45
C GLY A 133 7.13 10.89 8.02
N TYR A 134 6.09 10.59 7.24
CA TYR A 134 6.19 10.19 5.84
C TYR A 134 5.95 11.38 4.91
N ALA A 135 6.32 11.21 3.63
CA ALA A 135 6.11 12.22 2.59
C ALA A 135 5.37 11.62 1.39
N ALA A 136 4.56 12.44 0.73
CA ALA A 136 3.91 12.12 -0.53
C ALA A 136 4.13 13.27 -1.52
N GLU A 137 4.52 12.94 -2.74
CA GLU A 137 4.84 13.89 -3.81
C GLU A 137 4.07 13.50 -5.07
N PHE A 138 3.38 14.46 -5.68
CA PHE A 138 2.70 14.25 -6.95
C PHE A 138 3.72 14.34 -8.08
N ILE A 139 3.89 13.23 -8.81
CA ILE A 139 4.89 13.13 -9.89
C ILE A 139 4.29 13.53 -11.23
N GLY A 140 2.99 13.37 -11.41
CA GLY A 140 2.30 13.65 -12.66
C GLY A 140 1.28 12.56 -13.00
N LYS A 141 0.89 12.51 -14.26
CA LYS A 141 0.05 11.45 -14.81
C LYS A 141 0.89 10.42 -15.56
N GLU A 142 0.54 9.15 -15.45
CA GLU A 142 1.19 8.03 -16.14
C GLU A 142 0.15 6.95 -16.42
N THR A 143 0.20 6.32 -17.59
CA THR A 143 -0.65 5.15 -17.88
C THR A 143 -0.05 3.91 -17.22
N LYS A 144 -0.83 3.22 -16.39
CA LYS A 144 -0.45 1.97 -15.73
C LYS A 144 -1.58 0.95 -15.94
N GLU A 145 -1.25 -0.27 -16.33
CA GLU A 145 -2.25 -1.32 -16.65
C GLU A 145 -3.36 -0.83 -17.61
N GLY A 146 -3.01 -0.01 -18.60
CA GLY A 146 -3.97 0.55 -19.57
C GLY A 146 -4.86 1.69 -19.05
N THR A 147 -4.70 2.12 -17.80
CA THR A 147 -5.50 3.17 -17.16
C THR A 147 -4.65 4.43 -16.92
N GLU A 148 -5.17 5.63 -17.24
CA GLU A 148 -4.49 6.88 -16.89
C GLU A 148 -4.54 7.06 -15.36
N CYS A 149 -3.38 7.24 -14.74
CA CYS A 149 -3.27 7.35 -13.29
C CYS A 149 -2.56 8.62 -12.85
N PHE A 150 -2.97 9.18 -11.71
CA PHE A 150 -2.13 10.05 -10.90
C PHE A 150 -1.02 9.22 -10.23
N LYS A 151 0.23 9.58 -10.48
CA LYS A 151 1.40 8.94 -9.88
C LYS A 151 1.85 9.71 -8.65
N ILE A 152 1.87 9.04 -7.51
CA ILE A 152 2.37 9.61 -6.24
C ILE A 152 3.59 8.83 -5.80
N LYS A 153 4.69 9.55 -5.55
CA LYS A 153 5.84 9.01 -4.83
C LYS A 153 5.57 9.13 -3.34
N PHE A 154 5.62 8.00 -2.65
CA PHE A 154 5.41 7.89 -1.22
C PHE A 154 6.71 7.44 -0.55
N THR A 155 7.19 8.22 0.40
CA THR A 155 8.45 7.97 1.11
C THR A 155 8.16 7.76 2.59
N LYS A 156 8.43 6.55 3.09
CA LYS A 156 8.36 6.18 4.50
C LYS A 156 9.71 6.36 5.19
N LYS A 157 9.76 6.01 6.49
CA LYS A 157 11.00 5.99 7.27
C LYS A 157 12.05 5.09 6.60
N PRO A 158 13.33 5.50 6.55
CA PRO A 158 14.38 4.69 5.97
C PRO A 158 14.48 3.32 6.62
N VAL A 159 14.69 2.31 5.79
CA VAL A 159 14.94 0.91 6.19
C VAL A 159 16.43 0.62 6.12
N THR A 160 16.89 -0.37 6.88
CA THR A 160 18.26 -0.87 6.78
C THR A 160 18.27 -2.09 5.88
N VAL A 161 19.17 -2.16 4.91
CA VAL A 161 19.36 -3.35 4.06
C VAL A 161 20.84 -3.63 3.99
N ASP A 162 21.24 -4.84 4.36
CA ASP A 162 22.65 -5.24 4.44
C ASP A 162 23.48 -4.26 5.30
N GLY A 163 22.90 -3.78 6.41
CA GLY A 163 23.53 -2.79 7.30
C GLY A 163 23.54 -1.34 6.81
N VAL A 164 23.01 -1.04 5.62
CA VAL A 164 22.98 0.31 5.04
C VAL A 164 21.57 0.90 5.10
N LYS A 165 21.45 2.13 5.61
CA LYS A 165 20.17 2.85 5.59
C LYS A 165 19.84 3.32 4.17
N MET A 166 18.61 3.04 3.73
CA MET A 166 18.10 3.42 2.42
C MET A 166 16.66 3.93 2.53
N ASP A 167 16.30 4.88 1.67
CA ASP A 167 14.95 5.45 1.63
C ASP A 167 13.91 4.37 1.32
N ASP A 168 12.79 4.39 2.04
CA ASP A 168 11.66 3.48 1.78
C ASP A 168 10.64 4.15 0.85
N ILE A 169 10.87 3.98 -0.45
CA ILE A 169 10.08 4.63 -1.51
C ILE A 169 9.16 3.62 -2.18
N SER A 170 7.89 4.00 -2.33
CA SER A 170 6.89 3.33 -3.16
C SER A 170 6.25 4.35 -4.09
N TYR A 171 5.84 3.93 -5.28
CA TYR A 171 5.00 4.73 -6.16
C TYR A 171 3.59 4.16 -6.15
N TYR A 172 2.59 4.99 -5.89
CA TYR A 172 1.18 4.65 -5.98
C TYR A 172 0.62 5.21 -7.28
N TYR A 173 -0.25 4.42 -7.92
CA TYR A 173 -0.95 4.78 -9.14
C TYR A 173 -2.45 4.80 -8.85
N PHE A 174 -3.03 5.99 -8.82
CA PHE A 174 -4.46 6.20 -8.57
C PHE A 174 -5.16 6.51 -9.89
N ASP A 175 -6.22 5.77 -10.21
CA ASP A 175 -7.07 6.03 -11.38
C ASP A 175 -7.57 7.48 -11.39
N THR A 176 -7.45 8.17 -12.53
CA THR A 176 -7.85 9.58 -12.64
C THR A 176 -9.37 9.81 -12.62
N GLU A 177 -10.17 8.77 -12.85
CA GLU A 177 -11.63 8.85 -12.86
C GLU A 177 -12.24 8.67 -11.46
N ASN A 178 -11.79 7.65 -10.73
CA ASN A 178 -12.39 7.25 -9.44
C ASN A 178 -11.44 7.35 -8.23
N TYR A 179 -10.16 7.69 -8.44
CA TYR A 179 -9.14 7.84 -7.40
C TYR A 179 -8.80 6.56 -6.63
N LEU A 180 -9.21 5.37 -7.09
CA LEU A 180 -8.77 4.10 -6.50
C LEU A 180 -7.31 3.85 -6.84
N ALA A 181 -6.55 3.34 -5.88
CA ALA A 181 -5.21 2.83 -6.13
C ALA A 181 -5.32 1.53 -6.95
N ILE A 182 -4.76 1.50 -8.15
CA ILE A 182 -4.81 0.30 -9.01
C ILE A 182 -3.48 -0.44 -9.07
N ALA A 183 -2.39 0.25 -8.72
CA ALA A 183 -1.07 -0.36 -8.65
C ALA A 183 -0.14 0.35 -7.68
N THR A 184 0.83 -0.40 -7.17
CA THR A 184 2.00 0.13 -6.48
C THR A 184 3.28 -0.41 -7.11
N GLU A 185 4.35 0.38 -7.07
CA GLU A 185 5.66 0.01 -7.58
C GLU A 185 6.73 0.31 -6.53
N THR A 186 7.59 -0.68 -6.26
CA THR A 186 8.72 -0.55 -5.33
C THR A 186 9.99 -1.07 -5.99
N GLU A 187 11.14 -0.52 -5.61
CA GLU A 187 12.43 -1.08 -6.02
C GLU A 187 12.80 -2.24 -5.09
N ILE A 188 13.23 -3.36 -5.69
CA ILE A 188 13.76 -4.49 -4.94
C ILE A 188 15.15 -4.12 -4.43
N LYS A 189 15.32 -4.09 -3.11
CA LYS A 189 16.54 -3.60 -2.45
C LYS A 189 17.61 -4.66 -2.21
N GLN A 190 17.22 -5.93 -2.25
CA GLN A 190 18.07 -7.06 -1.87
C GLN A 190 17.80 -8.30 -2.73
N GLY A 191 18.75 -9.24 -2.71
CA GLY A 191 18.65 -10.51 -3.41
C GLY A 191 18.91 -10.41 -4.93
N PRO A 192 18.67 -11.50 -5.67
CA PRO A 192 19.02 -11.61 -7.10
C PRO A 192 18.34 -10.60 -8.02
N MET A 193 17.18 -10.07 -7.59
CA MET A 193 16.37 -9.12 -8.36
C MET A 193 16.63 -7.67 -7.95
N LYS A 194 17.69 -7.40 -7.18
CA LYS A 194 18.04 -6.05 -6.71
C LYS A 194 18.10 -5.04 -7.87
N GLY A 195 17.52 -3.87 -7.67
CA GLY A 195 17.42 -2.79 -8.66
C GLY A 195 16.26 -2.94 -9.65
N GLN A 196 15.57 -4.08 -9.67
CA GLN A 196 14.36 -4.23 -10.47
C GLN A 196 13.14 -3.65 -9.75
N LYS A 197 12.13 -3.27 -10.53
CA LYS A 197 10.85 -2.79 -10.04
C LYS A 197 9.92 -3.97 -9.79
N SER A 198 9.40 -4.06 -8.58
CA SER A 198 8.28 -4.93 -8.25
C SER A 198 6.99 -4.15 -8.41
N VAL A 199 6.06 -4.64 -9.23
CA VAL A 199 4.73 -4.06 -9.39
C VAL A 199 3.73 -4.96 -8.68
N SER A 200 2.83 -4.33 -7.92
CA SER A 200 1.63 -4.98 -7.39
C SER A 200 0.41 -4.28 -7.98
N THR A 201 -0.63 -5.03 -8.31
CA THR A 201 -1.88 -4.48 -8.86
C THR A 201 -3.06 -4.83 -7.97
N MET A 202 -4.10 -4.02 -8.01
CA MET A 202 -5.31 -4.15 -7.21
C MET A 202 -6.53 -3.75 -8.04
N SER A 203 -7.54 -4.60 -8.03
CA SER A 203 -8.77 -4.42 -8.80
C SER A 203 -9.94 -5.12 -8.12
N ASP A 204 -11.12 -5.04 -8.74
CA ASP A 204 -12.37 -5.61 -8.21
C ASP A 204 -12.66 -5.10 -6.78
N TYR A 205 -12.75 -3.78 -6.62
CA TYR A 205 -13.03 -3.18 -5.33
C TYR A 205 -14.47 -3.47 -4.89
N GLN A 206 -14.64 -4.11 -3.74
CA GLN A 206 -15.94 -4.46 -3.17
C GLN A 206 -16.13 -3.86 -1.79
N GLU A 207 -17.36 -3.46 -1.48
CA GLU A 207 -17.73 -2.88 -0.18
C GLU A 207 -17.86 -3.96 0.90
N VAL A 208 -17.27 -3.69 2.06
CA VAL A 208 -17.37 -4.49 3.28
C VAL A 208 -17.62 -3.55 4.44
N ASP A 209 -18.82 -3.59 5.01
CA ASP A 209 -19.26 -2.72 6.11
C ASP A 209 -18.97 -1.22 5.85
N GLY A 210 -19.13 -0.79 4.60
CA GLY A 210 -18.95 0.60 4.21
C GLY A 210 -17.53 1.02 3.85
N VAL A 211 -16.57 0.10 3.82
CA VAL A 211 -15.18 0.31 3.37
C VAL A 211 -14.91 -0.57 2.15
N PHE A 212 -14.26 -0.02 1.12
CA PHE A 212 -13.95 -0.77 -0.10
C PHE A 212 -12.57 -1.42 -0.02
N PHE A 213 -12.49 -2.70 -0.38
CA PHE A 213 -11.25 -3.47 -0.45
C PHE A 213 -11.06 -4.05 -1.85
N PRO A 214 -9.83 -4.17 -2.37
CA PRO A 214 -9.59 -4.85 -3.64
C PRO A 214 -9.73 -6.36 -3.46
N PHE A 215 -10.65 -7.01 -4.17
CA PHE A 215 -10.84 -8.47 -4.08
C PHE A 215 -9.96 -9.24 -5.07
N SER A 216 -9.33 -8.57 -6.03
CA SER A 216 -8.33 -9.14 -6.92
C SER A 216 -7.02 -8.36 -6.77
N MET A 217 -5.93 -9.07 -6.47
CA MET A 217 -4.61 -8.47 -6.32
C MET A 217 -3.56 -9.31 -7.03
N ASN A 218 -2.52 -8.66 -7.54
CA ASN A 218 -1.27 -9.32 -7.90
C ASN A 218 -0.17 -8.73 -7.02
N MET A 219 0.58 -9.57 -6.30
CA MET A 219 1.76 -9.11 -5.57
C MET A 219 2.99 -9.85 -6.08
N GLY A 220 3.90 -9.11 -6.71
CA GLY A 220 5.18 -9.66 -7.16
C GLY A 220 5.03 -10.78 -8.18
N GLY A 221 4.00 -10.73 -9.03
CA GLY A 221 3.71 -11.75 -10.04
C GLY A 221 2.80 -12.87 -9.56
N GLN A 222 2.32 -12.83 -8.32
CA GLN A 222 1.42 -13.84 -7.76
C GLN A 222 -0.01 -13.30 -7.62
N ASP A 223 -0.93 -13.91 -8.34
CA ASP A 223 -2.35 -13.57 -8.29
C ASP A 223 -3.00 -14.09 -7.01
N MET A 224 -3.79 -13.21 -6.39
CA MET A 224 -4.54 -13.42 -5.17
C MET A 224 -5.98 -12.98 -5.38
N LYS A 225 -6.92 -13.85 -4.98
CA LYS A 225 -8.33 -13.53 -4.94
C LYS A 225 -8.83 -13.59 -3.51
N ILE A 226 -9.36 -12.47 -3.02
CA ILE A 226 -10.02 -12.42 -1.72
C ILE A 226 -11.40 -13.05 -1.87
N LYS A 227 -11.74 -13.95 -0.96
CA LYS A 227 -13.05 -14.57 -0.84
C LYS A 227 -13.90 -13.89 0.22
N LYS A 228 -13.27 -13.43 1.29
CA LYS A 228 -13.96 -12.79 2.41
C LYS A 228 -13.03 -11.83 3.14
N VAL A 229 -13.60 -10.71 3.54
CA VAL A 229 -12.99 -9.77 4.50
C VAL A 229 -13.84 -9.75 5.75
N THR A 230 -13.20 -9.73 6.92
CA THR A 230 -13.85 -9.54 8.22
C THR A 230 -13.16 -8.39 8.94
N LEU A 231 -13.92 -7.36 9.28
CA LEU A 231 -13.42 -6.21 10.03
C LEU A 231 -13.45 -6.49 11.53
N ASN A 232 -12.46 -5.97 12.25
CA ASN A 232 -12.30 -6.11 13.69
C ASN A 232 -12.40 -7.57 14.19
N PRO A 233 -11.66 -8.52 13.58
CA PRO A 233 -11.72 -9.92 13.98
C PRO A 233 -11.24 -10.10 15.42
N THR A 234 -11.85 -11.02 16.15
CA THR A 234 -11.34 -11.47 17.46
C THR A 234 -10.33 -12.58 17.23
N VAL A 235 -9.07 -12.34 17.59
CA VAL A 235 -7.96 -13.29 17.41
C VAL A 235 -7.15 -13.35 18.70
N ALA A 236 -6.82 -14.55 19.15
CA ALA A 236 -6.04 -14.73 20.36
C ALA A 236 -4.59 -14.25 20.17
N ASP A 237 -4.02 -13.60 21.18
CA ASP A 237 -2.65 -13.06 21.12
C ASP A 237 -1.59 -14.13 20.84
N SER A 238 -1.85 -15.38 21.25
CA SER A 238 -0.98 -16.52 20.97
C SER A 238 -0.86 -16.86 19.48
N ALA A 239 -1.77 -16.40 18.62
CA ALA A 239 -1.68 -16.60 17.16
C ALA A 239 -0.55 -15.79 16.52
N PHE A 240 -0.09 -14.74 17.20
CA PHE A 240 0.95 -13.82 16.73
C PHE A 240 2.31 -14.11 17.36
N ALA A 241 2.30 -14.63 18.58
CA ALA A 241 3.50 -14.89 19.37
C ALA A 241 4.33 -16.03 18.77
N PHE A 242 5.65 -15.95 18.97
CA PHE A 242 6.54 -17.07 18.67
C PHE A 242 6.13 -18.29 19.52
N PRO A 243 5.92 -19.49 18.92
CA PRO A 243 5.43 -20.63 19.66
C PRO A 243 6.43 -21.08 20.73
N ALA A 244 5.92 -21.41 21.92
CA ALA A 244 6.70 -22.08 22.95
C ALA A 244 7.09 -23.49 22.45
N GLN A 245 8.33 -23.91 22.73
CA GLN A 245 8.82 -25.25 22.43
C GLN A 245 8.19 -26.30 23.36
#